data_AF-A0A1H3BEZ2-F1
#
_entry.id   AF-A0A1H3BEZ2-F1
#
_cell.length_a   1.000
_cell.length_b   1.000
_cell.length_c   1.000
_cell.angle_alpha   90.00
_cell.angle_beta   90.00
_cell.angle_gamma   90.00
#
_symmetry.space_group_name_H-M   'P 1'
#
loop_
_entity.id
_entity.type
_entity.pdbx_description
1 polymer ?
#
loop_
_entity_poly.entity_id
_entity_poly.type
_entity_poly.pdbx_seq_one_letter_code
_entity_poly.pdbx_strand_id
1 'polypeptide(L)'
;MTTQPTVGEIVAITTTDSDPLLLVCSQETELITGVLLADLATETIHRLQASEPDTATRQQLATAVERADGCLSFTVPTTDCAFVERDSSRPGPFDGGEV
;
A
#
# COMPACT_ATOMS: atom_id res chain seq x y z
N MET A 1 -10.37 17.98 5.34
CA MET A 1 -8.90 17.98 5.17
C MET A 1 -8.56 16.65 4.53
N THR A 2 -8.27 16.62 3.24
CA THR A 2 -7.76 15.41 2.58
C THR A 2 -6.33 15.24 3.04
N THR A 3 -6.10 14.37 4.02
CA THR A 3 -4.76 13.94 4.40
C THR A 3 -4.07 13.40 3.16
N GLN A 4 -2.83 13.79 2.89
CA GLN A 4 -2.06 13.18 1.79
C GLN A 4 -1.44 11.89 2.29
N PRO A 5 -1.50 10.79 1.53
CA PRO A 5 -1.01 9.50 2.00
C PRO A 5 0.51 9.50 2.00
N THR A 6 1.08 9.27 3.19
CA THR A 6 2.52 9.30 3.43
C THR A 6 3.19 8.00 2.99
N VAL A 7 4.49 8.04 2.71
CA VAL A 7 5.28 6.83 2.45
C VAL A 7 5.11 5.79 3.57
N GLY A 8 4.87 4.54 3.19
CA GLY A 8 4.55 3.43 4.09
C GLY A 8 3.06 3.29 4.43
N GLU A 9 2.20 4.17 3.92
CA GLU A 9 0.74 4.02 3.99
C GLU A 9 0.23 3.09 2.90
N ILE A 10 -0.92 2.47 3.15
CA ILE A 10 -1.63 1.65 2.16
C ILE A 10 -2.88 2.40 1.72
N VAL A 11 -3.02 2.61 0.43
CA VAL A 11 -4.18 3.27 -0.19
C VAL A 11 -4.87 2.33 -1.17
N ALA A 12 -6.17 2.49 -1.35
CA ALA A 12 -6.93 1.80 -2.39
C ALA A 12 -7.07 2.73 -3.60
N ILE A 13 -6.87 2.19 -4.81
CA ILE A 13 -7.07 2.92 -6.06
C ILE A 13 -8.56 2.83 -6.42
N THR A 14 -9.28 3.93 -6.27
CA THR A 14 -10.75 3.96 -6.42
C THR A 14 -11.23 4.08 -7.87
N THR A 15 -10.33 4.34 -8.84
CA THR A 15 -10.72 4.26 -10.27
C THR A 15 -10.87 2.86 -10.79
N THR A 16 -10.29 1.88 -10.12
CA THR A 16 -10.34 0.50 -10.58
C THR A 16 -11.45 -0.21 -9.84
N ASP A 17 -12.32 -0.92 -10.56
CA ASP A 17 -13.49 -1.64 -10.02
C ASP A 17 -13.12 -2.68 -8.94
N SER A 18 -11.87 -3.14 -8.93
CA SER A 18 -11.33 -4.08 -7.95
C SER A 18 -10.69 -3.43 -6.72
N ASP A 19 -10.70 -2.09 -6.61
CA ASP A 19 -10.09 -1.31 -5.51
C ASP A 19 -8.70 -1.83 -5.09
N PRO A 20 -7.74 -1.97 -6.03
CA PRO A 20 -6.47 -2.60 -5.74
C PRO A 20 -5.70 -1.77 -4.72
N LEU A 21 -5.09 -2.47 -3.76
CA LEU A 21 -4.32 -1.88 -2.68
C LEU A 21 -2.90 -1.56 -3.14
N LEU A 22 -2.46 -0.34 -2.85
CA LEU A 22 -1.19 0.21 -3.23
C LEU A 22 -0.42 0.63 -1.97
N LEU A 23 0.80 0.12 -1.81
CA LEU A 23 1.75 0.57 -0.81
C LEU A 23 2.45 1.83 -1.32
N VAL A 24 2.30 2.94 -0.61
CA VAL A 24 2.94 4.22 -0.98
C VAL A 24 4.44 4.12 -0.72
N CYS A 25 5.23 4.20 -1.80
CA CYS A 25 6.70 4.20 -1.74
C CYS A 25 7.25 5.63 -1.84
N SER A 26 6.60 6.47 -2.65
CA SER A 26 6.97 7.85 -2.89
C SER A 26 5.70 8.69 -3.10
N GLN A 27 5.69 9.91 -2.57
CA GLN A 27 4.61 10.87 -2.78
C GLN A 27 5.14 12.14 -3.43
N GLU A 28 4.41 12.65 -4.42
CA GLU A 28 4.54 13.99 -4.99
C GLU A 28 3.26 14.79 -4.70
N THR A 29 3.27 16.08 -5.03
CA THR A 29 2.16 17.00 -4.72
C THR A 29 0.78 16.50 -5.21
N GLU A 30 0.75 15.84 -6.36
CA GLU A 30 -0.48 15.39 -7.04
C GLU A 30 -0.45 13.91 -7.44
N LEU A 31 0.70 13.24 -7.29
CA LEU A 31 0.93 11.88 -7.74
C LEU A 31 1.50 11.04 -6.60
N ILE A 32 1.12 9.78 -6.54
CA ILE A 32 1.67 8.79 -5.63
C ILE A 32 2.30 7.71 -6.48
N THR A 33 3.52 7.33 -6.13
CA THR A 33 4.17 6.15 -6.68
C THR A 33 4.20 5.08 -5.60
N GLY A 34 3.67 3.91 -5.94
CA GLY A 34 3.58 2.80 -5.00
C GLY A 34 3.66 1.45 -5.71
N VAL A 35 3.65 0.38 -4.93
CA VAL A 35 3.65 -0.99 -5.43
C VAL A 35 2.35 -1.67 -5.03
N LEU A 36 1.77 -2.43 -5.93
CA LEU A 36 0.53 -3.17 -5.65
C LEU A 36 0.79 -4.26 -4.62
N LEU A 37 -0.08 -4.35 -3.61
CA LEU A 37 0.00 -5.42 -2.61
C LEU A 37 -0.20 -6.81 -3.24
N ALA A 38 -0.92 -6.91 -4.36
CA ALA A 38 -1.09 -8.17 -5.08
C ALA A 38 0.22 -8.68 -5.73
N ASP A 39 1.16 -7.78 -6.00
CA ASP A 39 2.47 -8.10 -6.59
C ASP A 39 3.52 -8.39 -5.50
N LEU A 40 3.26 -7.91 -4.28
CA LEU A 40 4.09 -8.12 -3.10
C LEU A 40 3.98 -9.55 -2.58
N ALA A 41 5.12 -10.12 -2.19
CA ALA A 41 5.15 -11.38 -1.46
C ALA A 41 4.35 -11.24 -0.15
N THR A 42 3.51 -12.24 0.16
CA THR A 42 2.68 -12.28 1.37
C THR A 42 3.48 -12.02 2.66
N GLU A 43 4.71 -12.53 2.74
CA GLU A 43 5.67 -12.27 3.83
C GLU A 43 5.99 -10.77 4.01
N THR A 44 6.15 -10.04 2.91
CA THR A 44 6.42 -8.60 2.96
C THR A 44 5.18 -7.83 3.44
N ILE A 45 3.98 -8.25 3.02
CA ILE A 45 2.72 -7.69 3.50
C ILE A 45 2.55 -7.95 5.00
N HIS A 46 2.84 -9.17 5.45
CA HIS A 46 2.80 -9.53 6.88
C HIS A 46 3.76 -8.70 7.72
N ARG A 47 4.99 -8.45 7.25
CA ARG A 47 5.95 -7.58 7.95
C ARG A 47 5.49 -6.12 7.98
N LEU A 48 4.86 -5.64 6.91
CA LEU A 48 4.29 -4.29 6.86
C LEU A 48 3.18 -4.13 7.92
N GLN A 49 2.30 -5.13 8.04
CA GLN A 49 1.22 -5.18 9.04
C GLN A 49 1.75 -5.39 10.47
N ALA A 50 2.75 -6.24 10.66
CA ALA A 50 3.36 -6.41 11.98
C ALA A 50 4.05 -5.12 12.48
N SER A 51 4.41 -4.22 11.56
CA SER A 51 5.06 -2.93 11.83
C SER A 51 4.07 -1.77 11.96
N GLU A 52 2.78 -2.06 12.15
CA GLU A 52 1.69 -1.09 12.19
C GLU A 52 1.87 0.15 13.10
N PRO A 53 2.49 0.09 14.29
CA PRO A 53 2.75 1.31 15.06
C PRO A 53 3.98 2.10 14.57
N ASP A 54 4.85 1.50 13.75
CA ASP A 54 6.16 2.05 13.40
C ASP A 54 6.20 2.53 11.94
N THR A 55 5.85 3.81 11.76
CA THR A 55 5.87 4.48 10.45
C THR A 55 7.25 4.46 9.80
N ALA A 56 8.33 4.49 10.58
CA ALA A 56 9.69 4.45 10.06
C ALA A 56 10.01 3.08 9.44
N THR A 57 9.63 1.99 10.11
CA THR A 57 9.80 0.62 9.60
C THR A 57 8.95 0.39 8.35
N ARG A 58 7.71 0.92 8.31
CA ARG A 58 6.87 0.88 7.09
C ARG A 58 7.51 1.62 5.92
N GLN A 59 8.08 2.80 6.15
CA GLN A 59 8.81 3.54 5.10
C GLN A 59 10.04 2.78 4.60
N GLN A 60 10.81 2.17 5.50
CA GLN A 60 11.96 1.38 5.11
C GLN A 60 11.55 0.17 4.28
N LEU A 61 10.47 -0.51 4.64
CA LEU A 61 9.95 -1.63 3.88
C LEU A 61 9.44 -1.19 2.51
N ALA A 62 8.67 -0.11 2.43
CA ALA A 62 8.17 0.44 1.17
C ALA A 62 9.32 0.84 0.24
N THR A 63 10.37 1.48 0.78
CA THR A 63 11.59 1.83 0.03
C THR A 63 12.34 0.58 -0.45
N ALA A 64 12.44 -0.45 0.39
CA ALA A 64 13.10 -1.70 0.05
C ALA A 64 12.36 -2.46 -1.06
N VAL A 65 11.03 -2.42 -1.03
CA VAL A 65 10.13 -3.00 -2.04
C VAL A 65 10.23 -2.24 -3.35
N GLU A 66 10.19 -0.90 -3.33
CA GLU A 66 10.36 -0.08 -4.53
C GLU A 66 11.68 -0.36 -5.25
N ARG A 67 12.74 -0.62 -4.48
CA ARG A 67 14.07 -0.96 -5.01
C ARG A 67 14.24 -2.42 -5.39
N ALA A 68 13.29 -3.29 -5.03
CA ALA A 68 13.31 -4.66 -5.49
C ALA A 68 12.94 -4.66 -6.97
N ASP A 69 13.90 -5.01 -7.84
CA ASP A 69 13.78 -5.02 -9.30
C ASP A 69 12.64 -5.92 -9.83
N GLY A 70 12.03 -6.72 -8.95
CA GLY A 70 10.90 -7.60 -9.27
C GLY A 70 9.51 -7.01 -9.00
N CYS A 71 9.40 -5.83 -8.40
CA CYS A 71 8.10 -5.23 -8.07
C CYS A 71 7.69 -4.17 -9.12
N LEU A 72 6.47 -4.29 -9.64
CA LEU A 72 5.92 -3.29 -10.55
C LEU A 72 5.46 -2.06 -9.74
N SER A 73 6.07 -0.91 -10.02
CA SER A 73 5.65 0.38 -9.48
C SER A 73 4.56 1.01 -10.34
N PHE A 74 3.58 1.60 -9.68
CA PHE A 74 2.44 2.29 -10.28
C PHE A 74 2.41 3.73 -9.78
N THR A 75 2.28 4.65 -10.72
CA THR A 75 2.07 6.06 -10.43
C THR A 75 0.61 6.40 -10.68
N VAL A 76 -0.08 6.84 -9.64
CA VAL A 76 -1.51 7.18 -9.68
C VAL A 76 -1.76 8.56 -9.07
N PRO A 77 -2.83 9.27 -9.48
CA PRO A 77 -3.17 10.56 -8.87
C PRO A 77 -3.56 10.40 -7.40
N THR A 78 -3.19 11.36 -6.56
CA THR A 78 -3.61 11.38 -5.14
C THR A 78 -5.13 11.48 -4.97
N THR A 79 -5.80 12.16 -5.90
CA THR A 79 -7.28 12.26 -5.97
C THR A 79 -7.94 10.89 -6.18
N ASP A 80 -7.19 9.96 -6.76
CA ASP A 80 -7.66 8.62 -7.09
C ASP A 80 -7.53 7.62 -5.94
N CYS A 81 -6.78 8.01 -4.92
CA CYS A 81 -6.42 7.16 -3.81
C CYS A 81 -7.33 7.47 -2.63
N ALA A 82 -8.03 6.44 -2.15
CA ALA A 82 -8.69 6.49 -0.85
C ALA A 82 -7.78 5.86 0.20
N PHE A 83 -7.68 6.49 1.37
CA PHE A 83 -7.11 5.80 2.51
C PHE A 83 -8.00 4.61 2.81
N VAL A 84 -7.37 3.45 2.96
CA VAL A 84 -8.01 2.37 3.67
C VAL A 84 -7.97 2.78 5.14
N GLU A 85 -8.90 3.67 5.54
CA GLU A 85 -9.27 3.78 6.94
C GLU A 85 -9.57 2.36 7.35
N ARG A 86 -8.73 1.82 8.24
CA ARG A 86 -8.92 0.49 8.78
C ARG A 86 -10.23 0.54 9.55
N ASP A 87 -11.31 0.28 8.83
CA ASP A 87 -12.62 0.04 9.39
C ASP A 87 -12.38 -1.02 10.45
N SER A 88 -12.47 -0.59 11.71
CA SER A 88 -12.22 -1.42 12.89
C SER A 88 -13.29 -2.52 13.04
N SER A 89 -13.98 -2.88 11.96
CA SER A 89 -15.03 -3.89 11.88
C SER A 89 -14.72 -5.04 10.91
N ARG A 90 -13.53 -5.13 10.30
CA ARG A 90 -13.18 -6.31 9.47
C ARG A 90 -11.89 -7.01 9.92
N PRO A 91 -12.00 -8.05 10.77
CA PRO A 91 -11.02 -9.12 10.79
C PRO A 91 -11.41 -10.10 9.68
N GLY A 92 -10.84 -9.91 8.49
CA GLY A 92 -10.82 -10.93 7.46
C GLY A 92 -9.37 -11.15 7.06
N PRO A 93 -8.80 -12.36 7.19
CA PRO A 93 -7.49 -12.64 6.59
C PRO A 93 -7.60 -12.38 5.08
N PHE A 94 -6.53 -11.84 4.48
CA PHE A 94 -6.36 -11.99 3.04
C PHE A 94 -6.26 -13.50 2.80
N ASP A 95 -7.32 -14.08 2.27
CA ASP A 95 -7.35 -15.48 1.85
C ASP A 95 -6.39 -15.59 0.66
N GLY A 96 -5.13 -15.89 0.98
CA GLY A 96 -4.18 -16.41 0.01
C GLY A 96 -4.71 -17.75 -0.44
N GLY A 97 -5.53 -17.72 -1.51
CA GLY A 97 -6.15 -18.90 -2.08
C GLY A 97 -5.09 -19.95 -2.38
N GLU A 98 -5.16 -21.04 -1.64
CA GLU A 98 -4.45 -22.29 -1.90
C GLU A 98 -5.32 -23.10 -2.88
N VAL A 99 -4.86 -23.32 -4.11
CA VAL A 99 -5.25 -24.45 -4.96
C VAL A 99 -4.05 -25.01 -5.71
#